data_AF-A0A970WSS2-F1
#
_entry.id   AF-A0A970WSS2-F1
#
_cell.length_a   1.000
_cell.length_b   1.000
_cell.length_c   1.000
_cell.angle_alpha   90.00
_cell.angle_beta   90.00
_cell.angle_gamma   90.00
#
_symmetry.space_group_name_H-M   'P 1'
#
loop_
_entity.id
_entity.type
_entity.pdbx_description
1 polymer ?
#
loop_
_entity_poly.entity_id
_entity_poly.type
_entity_poly.pdbx_seq_one_letter_code
_entity_poly.pdbx_strand_id
1 'polypeptide(L)'
;MDEPADAKPKRTRFSPPTLQEVTVYCIERQNGITPQDFVDYYAARGWKLNNGVAMKDWRAAVRTWESRRRDDRRETAGPAEGGDDYVA
;
A
#
# COMPACT_ATOMS: atom_id res chain seq x y z
N MET A 1 8.51 -21.27 24.27
CA MET A 1 8.78 -20.01 23.57
C MET A 1 7.64 -19.81 22.61
N ASP A 2 6.82 -18.81 22.88
CA ASP A 2 5.53 -18.54 22.23
C ASP A 2 5.60 -18.68 20.69
N GLU A 3 4.87 -19.69 20.19
CA GLU A 3 4.31 -19.70 18.85
C GLU A 3 3.33 -18.53 18.74
N PRO A 4 3.55 -17.54 17.86
CA PRO A 4 2.46 -16.65 17.51
C PRO A 4 1.52 -17.42 16.59
N ALA A 5 0.44 -17.92 17.18
CA ALA A 5 -0.72 -18.44 16.49
C ALA A 5 -1.32 -17.33 15.59
N ASP A 6 -0.87 -17.25 14.34
CA ASP A 6 -1.51 -16.44 13.30
C ASP A 6 -2.78 -17.18 12.85
N ALA A 7 -3.79 -17.08 13.71
CA ALA A 7 -5.13 -17.58 13.47
C ALA A 7 -5.71 -16.86 12.25
N LYS A 8 -5.85 -17.57 11.14
CA LYS A 8 -6.74 -17.19 10.02
C LYS A 8 -8.18 -17.00 10.54
N PRO A 9 -8.88 -15.91 10.15
CA PRO A 9 -10.28 -16.11 9.80
C PRO A 9 -10.81 -15.24 8.64
N LYS A 10 -11.66 -15.88 7.84
CA LYS A 10 -12.95 -15.39 7.31
C LYS A 10 -12.95 -14.11 6.44
N ARG A 11 -12.97 -14.36 5.12
CA ARG A 11 -13.53 -13.57 4.00
C ARG A 11 -13.83 -12.06 4.25
N THR A 12 -13.04 -11.24 3.56
CA THR A 12 -13.37 -9.94 2.92
C THR A 12 -13.79 -8.77 3.81
N ARG A 13 -13.08 -8.52 4.91
CA ARG A 13 -12.87 -7.14 5.38
C ARG A 13 -11.40 -6.81 5.15
N PHE A 14 -11.14 -5.65 4.54
CA PHE A 14 -9.76 -5.18 4.42
C PHE A 14 -9.21 -4.99 5.82
N SER A 15 -8.30 -5.88 6.23
CA SER A 15 -7.53 -5.72 7.45
C SER A 15 -6.36 -4.82 7.12
N PRO A 16 -6.27 -3.61 7.71
CA PRO A 16 -5.09 -2.80 7.55
C PRO A 16 -3.87 -3.57 8.07
N PRO A 17 -2.77 -3.65 7.29
CA PRO A 17 -1.56 -4.31 7.78
C PRO A 17 -1.01 -3.57 8.98
N THR A 18 -0.37 -4.32 9.85
CA THR A 18 0.43 -3.72 10.92
C THR A 18 1.73 -3.16 10.36
N LEU A 19 2.32 -2.17 11.07
CA LEU A 19 3.63 -1.65 10.73
C LEU A 19 4.68 -2.76 10.58
N GLN A 20 4.60 -3.79 11.42
CA GLN A 20 5.51 -4.93 11.38
C GLN A 20 5.35 -5.74 10.09
N GLU A 21 4.12 -6.04 9.65
CA GLU A 21 3.89 -6.74 8.37
C GLU A 21 4.42 -5.96 7.17
N VAL A 22 4.18 -4.65 7.12
CA VAL A 22 4.71 -3.79 6.05
C VAL A 22 6.23 -3.74 6.10
N THR A 23 6.81 -3.73 7.31
CA THR A 23 8.27 -3.73 7.52
C THR A 23 8.91 -5.00 6.98
N VAL A 24 8.39 -6.17 7.36
CA VAL A 24 8.87 -7.46 6.85
C VAL A 24 8.81 -7.47 5.32
N TYR A 25 7.67 -7.05 4.75
CA TYR A 25 7.49 -7.02 3.30
C TYR A 25 8.45 -6.05 2.58
N CYS A 26 8.71 -4.87 3.17
CA CYS A 26 9.66 -3.90 2.62
C CYS A 26 11.11 -4.40 2.69
N ILE A 27 11.48 -5.09 3.77
CA ILE A 27 12.81 -5.69 3.95
C ILE A 27 13.02 -6.81 2.92
N GLU A 28 12.07 -7.74 2.79
CA GLU A 28 12.15 -8.85 1.83
C GLU A 28 12.31 -8.36 0.38
N ARG A 29 11.64 -7.27 0.03
CA ARG A 29 11.74 -6.62 -1.29
C ARG A 29 13.00 -5.80 -1.48
N GLN A 30 13.61 -5.32 -0.40
CA GLN A 30 14.70 -4.34 -0.42
C GLN A 30 14.39 -3.09 -1.28
N ASN A 31 13.13 -2.65 -1.27
CA ASN A 31 12.62 -1.60 -2.16
C ASN A 31 12.91 -0.16 -1.69
N GLY A 32 13.59 0.02 -0.53
CA GLY A 32 13.90 1.35 0.01
C GLY A 32 12.67 2.16 0.44
N ILE A 33 11.52 1.51 0.62
CA ILE A 33 10.30 2.14 1.15
C ILE A 33 10.38 2.16 2.67
N THR A 34 10.03 3.30 3.27
CA THR A 34 9.89 3.42 4.72
C THR A 34 8.52 2.89 5.12
N PRO A 35 8.41 1.75 5.83
CA PRO A 35 7.13 1.14 6.18
C PRO A 35 6.28 2.06 7.08
N GLN A 36 6.93 2.86 7.93
CA GLN A 36 6.29 3.87 8.77
C GLN A 36 5.51 4.91 7.94
N ASP A 37 6.18 5.49 6.94
CA ASP A 37 5.64 6.52 6.05
C ASP A 37 4.45 5.98 5.25
N PHE A 38 4.59 4.74 4.76
CA PHE A 38 3.51 4.05 4.06
C PHE A 38 2.28 3.87 4.96
N VAL A 39 2.46 3.35 6.18
CA VAL A 39 1.35 3.10 7.11
C VAL A 39 0.70 4.41 7.55
N ASP A 40 1.48 5.42 7.93
CA ASP A 40 0.96 6.71 8.38
C ASP A 40 0.10 7.38 7.30
N TYR A 41 0.59 7.40 6.05
CA TYR A 41 -0.11 7.98 4.91
C TYR A 41 -1.47 7.34 4.65
N TYR A 42 -1.54 5.99 4.68
CA TYR A 42 -2.81 5.29 4.48
C TYR A 42 -3.68 5.28 5.73
N ALA A 43 -3.10 5.23 6.94
CA ALA A 43 -3.83 5.32 8.19
C ALA A 43 -4.56 6.67 8.32
N ALA A 44 -3.90 7.78 7.98
CA ALA A 44 -4.50 9.12 7.96
C ALA A 44 -5.68 9.21 6.97
N ARG A 45 -5.66 8.42 5.90
CA ARG A 45 -6.74 8.32 4.90
C ARG A 45 -7.81 7.29 5.23
N GLY A 46 -7.66 6.56 6.34
CA GLY A 46 -8.53 5.44 6.69
C GLY A 46 -8.46 4.28 5.69
N TRP A 47 -7.27 4.05 5.12
CA TRP A 47 -6.97 3.00 4.14
C TRP A 47 -7.80 3.10 2.86
N LYS A 48 -8.01 4.33 2.39
CA LYS A 48 -8.70 4.64 1.14
C LYS A 48 -7.71 5.12 0.08
N LEU A 49 -7.93 4.67 -1.15
CA LEU A 49 -7.24 5.14 -2.35
C LEU A 49 -7.86 6.47 -2.83
N ASN A 50 -7.23 7.10 -3.82
CA ASN A 50 -7.62 8.41 -4.37
C ASN A 50 -9.07 8.48 -4.87
N ASN A 51 -9.67 7.34 -5.26
CA ASN A 51 -11.03 7.26 -5.79
C ASN A 51 -12.07 6.95 -4.68
N GLY A 52 -11.73 7.11 -3.41
CA GLY A 52 -12.59 6.78 -2.27
C GLY A 52 -12.78 5.27 -2.04
N VAL A 53 -12.18 4.44 -2.88
CA VAL A 53 -12.20 2.98 -2.79
C VAL A 53 -11.32 2.54 -1.63
N ALA A 54 -11.90 1.76 -0.71
CA ALA A 54 -11.13 1.09 0.34
C ALA A 54 -10.08 0.18 -0.30
N MET A 55 -8.84 0.30 0.16
CA MET A 55 -7.76 -0.57 -0.26
C MET A 55 -8.19 -2.03 -0.02
N LYS A 56 -7.84 -2.92 -0.94
CA LYS A 56 -8.06 -4.37 -0.79
C LYS A 56 -6.75 -5.10 -0.56
N ASP A 57 -5.68 -4.59 -1.17
CA ASP A 57 -4.36 -5.22 -1.19
C ASP A 57 -3.27 -4.19 -0.90
N TRP A 58 -2.85 -4.09 0.36
CA TRP A 58 -1.77 -3.18 0.76
C TRP A 58 -0.43 -3.57 0.11
N ARG A 59 -0.20 -4.86 -0.13
CA ARG A 59 1.00 -5.34 -0.84
C ARG A 59 1.06 -4.82 -2.27
N ALA A 60 -0.08 -4.70 -2.95
CA ALA A 60 -0.15 -4.11 -4.28
C ALA A 60 0.13 -2.61 -4.22
N ALA A 61 -0.41 -1.92 -3.21
CA ALA A 61 -0.12 -0.51 -2.99
C ALA A 61 1.36 -0.23 -2.72
N VAL A 62 2.08 -1.09 -1.97
CA VAL A 62 3.53 -0.98 -1.79
C VAL A 62 4.28 -1.07 -3.13
N ARG A 63 3.83 -1.95 -4.05
CA ARG A 63 4.42 -2.06 -5.40
C ARG A 63 4.21 -0.78 -6.20
N THR A 64 3.00 -0.25 -6.20
CA THR A 64 2.70 1.03 -6.88
C THR A 64 3.48 2.18 -6.23
N TRP A 65 3.65 2.17 -4.91
CA TRP A 65 4.43 3.17 -4.18
C TRP A 65 5.92 3.14 -4.57
N GLU A 66 6.49 1.95 -4.74
CA GLU A 66 7.86 1.80 -5.25
C GLU A 66 8.00 2.42 -6.64
N SER A 67 7.11 2.03 -7.57
CA SER A 67 7.13 2.55 -8.94
C SER A 67 6.98 4.06 -8.96
N ARG A 68 6.03 4.62 -8.19
CA ARG A 68 5.86 6.06 -8.04
C ARG A 68 7.10 6.74 -7.49
N ARG A 69 7.77 6.20 -6.47
CA ARG A 69 8.98 6.83 -5.90
C ARG A 69 10.18 6.79 -6.85
N ARG A 70 10.26 5.79 -7.73
CA ARG A 70 11.26 5.76 -8.83
C ARG A 70 10.93 6.77 -9.93
N ASP A 71 9.65 6.96 -10.20
CA ASP A 71 9.14 7.79 -11.28
C ASP A 71 9.06 9.29 -10.89
N ASP A 72 8.77 9.60 -9.63
CA ASP A 72 8.82 10.95 -9.04
C ASP A 72 10.24 11.55 -9.15
N ARG A 73 11.28 10.69 -9.15
CA ARG A 73 12.66 11.08 -9.44
C ARG A 73 12.92 11.42 -10.92
N ARG A 74 12.01 11.03 -11.81
CA ARG A 74 11.99 11.39 -13.24
C ARG A 74 11.00 12.51 -13.56
N GLU A 75 10.01 12.75 -12.72
CA GLU A 75 8.81 13.54 -13.05
C GLU A 75 8.61 14.79 -12.17
N THR A 76 9.63 15.64 -12.05
CA THR A 76 9.41 17.09 -11.83
C THR A 76 8.78 17.75 -13.08
N ALA A 77 7.84 17.09 -13.77
CA ALA A 77 7.25 17.54 -15.01
C ALA A 77 5.81 17.00 -15.23
N GLY A 78 4.82 17.59 -14.56
CA GLY A 78 3.43 17.67 -15.05
C GLY A 78 2.45 16.55 -14.62
N PRO A 79 1.13 16.79 -14.69
CA PRO A 79 0.20 16.48 -13.61
C PRO A 79 -0.61 15.19 -13.77
N ALA A 80 -1.20 14.78 -12.65
CA ALA A 80 -2.25 13.77 -12.51
C ALA A 80 -3.37 13.93 -13.56
N GLU A 81 -3.54 12.95 -14.44
CA GLU A 81 -4.73 12.81 -15.28
C GLU A 81 -5.28 11.38 -15.16
N GLY A 82 -6.58 11.31 -14.85
CA GLY A 82 -7.33 10.07 -14.69
C GLY A 82 -7.50 9.29 -15.98
N GLY A 83 -8.01 8.07 -15.83
CA GLY A 83 -8.21 7.12 -16.91
C GLY A 83 -8.99 5.90 -16.47
N ASP A 84 -10.08 6.11 -15.75
CA ASP A 84 -11.19 5.16 -15.64
C ASP A 84 -11.87 5.05 -17.03
N ASP A 85 -11.33 4.18 -17.88
CA ASP A 85 -12.00 3.70 -19.09
C ASP A 85 -13.00 2.60 -18.69
N TYR A 86 -14.25 3.00 -18.40
CA TYR A 86 -15.40 2.10 -18.37
C TYR A 86 -16.25 2.38 -19.62
N VAL A 87 -15.89 1.72 -20.73
CA VAL A 87 -16.69 1.76 -21.97
C VAL A 87 -17.87 0.81 -21.91
N ALA A 88 -18.96 1.26 -22.54
CA ALA A 88 -20.33 0.78 -22.51
C ALA A 88 -20.57 -0.63 -23.05
#